data_AF-A0A943IZD6-F1
#
_entry.id   AF-A0A943IZD6-F1
#
_cell.length_a   1.000
_cell.length_b   1.000
_cell.length_c   1.000
_cell.angle_alpha   90.00
_cell.angle_beta   90.00
_cell.angle_gamma   90.00
#
_symmetry.space_group_name_H-M   'P 1'
#
loop_
_entity.id
_entity.type
_entity.pdbx_description
1 polymer ?
#
loop_
_entity_poly.entity_id
_entity_poly.type
_entity_poly.pdbx_seq_one_letter_code
_entity_poly.pdbx_strand_id
1 'polypeptide(L)'
;MKKLNEKGFTLIELLAVIVILAILMITAIPAVTNSIAKSRKDTFATNAKNVINAVRTSMASGDVKNGSEECSYPADGSAVKITITSDALKGLLERGGDKSSFGRAYNDSYVIIYNKGGDKFDYYIAITDKGGNGVATFTKESALTGSNIKLGNAGNITGTFKPDGSENALATSNISTCTVS
;
A
#
# COMPACT_ATOMS: atom_id res chain seq x y z
N MET A 1 -43.45 53.96 12.59
CA MET A 1 -42.02 53.66 12.40
C MET A 1 -41.67 52.46 13.28
N LYS A 2 -41.21 51.35 12.69
CA LYS A 2 -40.85 50.11 13.42
C LYS A 2 -39.46 50.28 14.03
N LYS A 3 -39.33 50.24 15.37
CA LYS A 3 -38.04 50.16 16.06
C LYS A 3 -37.47 48.74 15.87
N LEU A 4 -36.36 48.62 15.16
CA LEU A 4 -35.57 47.39 15.10
C LEU A 4 -34.74 47.32 16.39
N ASN A 5 -35.01 46.30 17.21
CA ASN A 5 -34.32 46.08 18.48
C ASN A 5 -33.05 45.26 18.19
N GLU A 6 -32.00 45.94 17.71
CA GLU A 6 -30.71 45.29 17.45
C GLU A 6 -29.94 45.15 18.76
N LYS A 7 -30.20 44.06 19.49
CA LYS A 7 -29.32 43.61 20.56
C LYS A 7 -28.04 43.08 19.91
N GLY A 8 -27.01 43.93 19.86
CA GLY A 8 -25.68 43.53 19.42
C GLY A 8 -25.09 42.48 20.37
N PHE A 9 -24.41 41.48 19.79
CA PHE A 9 -23.64 40.49 20.54
C PHE A 9 -22.60 41.19 21.42
N THR A 10 -22.47 40.78 22.67
CA THR A 10 -21.44 41.33 23.55
C THR A 10 -20.09 40.68 23.26
N LEU A 11 -19.00 41.44 23.37
CA LEU A 11 -17.65 40.91 23.14
C LEU A 11 -17.30 39.77 24.11
N ILE A 12 -17.85 39.79 25.32
CA ILE A 12 -17.60 38.75 26.33
C ILE A 12 -18.22 37.41 25.95
N GLU A 13 -19.41 37.40 25.35
CA GLU A 13 -20.07 36.18 24.87
C GLU A 13 -19.27 35.56 23.72
N LEU A 14 -18.76 36.39 22.82
CA LEU A 14 -17.95 35.93 21.69
C LEU A 14 -16.59 35.42 22.16
N LEU A 15 -16.00 36.05 23.17
CA LEU A 15 -14.73 35.63 23.77
C LEU A 15 -14.86 34.26 24.46
N ALA A 16 -15.93 34.03 25.23
CA ALA A 16 -16.18 32.75 25.89
C ALA A 16 -16.26 31.58 24.88
N VAL A 17 -16.91 31.79 23.73
CA VAL A 17 -17.03 30.77 22.67
C VAL A 17 -15.67 30.45 22.05
N ILE A 18 -14.84 31.48 21.75
CA ILE A 18 -13.51 31.27 21.17
C ILE A 18 -12.62 30.47 22.11
N VAL A 19 -12.66 30.74 23.43
CA VAL A 19 -11.87 30.02 24.43
C VAL A 19 -12.24 28.52 24.43
N ILE A 20 -13.53 28.19 24.41
CA ILE A 20 -13.99 26.79 24.37
C ILE A 20 -13.55 26.11 23.06
N LEU A 21 -13.73 26.78 21.92
CA LEU A 21 -13.30 26.25 20.62
C LEU A 21 -11.79 26.01 20.56
N ALA A 22 -10.98 26.88 21.16
CA ALA A 22 -9.52 26.71 21.22
C ALA A 22 -9.12 25.44 21.97
N ILE A 23 -9.75 25.17 23.13
CA ILE A 23 -9.49 23.96 23.92
C ILE A 23 -9.88 22.70 23.13
N LEU A 24 -11.04 22.72 22.46
CA LEU A 24 -11.50 21.60 21.63
C LEU A 24 -10.52 21.32 20.48
N MET A 25 -10.04 22.36 19.78
CA MET A 25 -9.09 22.20 18.67
C MET A 25 -7.78 21.54 19.12
N ILE A 26 -7.22 21.94 20.27
CA ILE A 26 -5.96 21.38 20.78
C ILE A 26 -6.06 19.85 20.94
N THR A 27 -7.17 19.35 21.46
CA THR A 27 -7.40 17.91 21.64
C THR A 27 -7.74 17.18 20.34
N ALA A 28 -8.41 17.85 19.40
CA ALA A 28 -8.85 17.25 18.15
C ALA A 28 -7.72 17.03 17.13
N ILE A 29 -6.73 17.93 17.07
CA ILE A 29 -5.62 17.86 16.10
C ILE A 29 -4.89 16.51 16.11
N PRO A 30 -4.38 15.98 17.25
CA PRO A 30 -3.67 14.70 17.25
C PRO A 30 -4.57 13.51 16.88
N ALA A 31 -5.85 13.54 17.23
CA ALA A 31 -6.80 12.49 16.87
C ALA A 31 -7.07 12.46 15.36
N VAL A 32 -7.22 13.64 14.75
CA VAL A 32 -7.44 13.80 13.30
C VAL A 32 -6.19 13.39 12.52
N THR A 33 -4.98 13.79 12.95
CA THR A 33 -3.74 13.41 12.26
C THR A 33 -3.50 11.90 12.29
N ASN A 34 -3.74 11.24 13.44
CA ASN A 34 -3.64 9.79 13.55
C ASN A 34 -4.69 9.07 12.69
N SER A 35 -5.91 9.58 12.64
CA SER A 35 -6.98 9.03 11.79
C SER A 35 -6.64 9.14 10.31
N ILE A 36 -6.12 10.29 9.88
CA ILE A 36 -5.64 10.49 8.50
C ILE A 36 -4.49 9.54 8.18
N ALA A 37 -3.52 9.39 9.08
CA ALA A 37 -2.40 8.48 8.89
C ALA A 37 -2.87 7.03 8.74
N LYS A 38 -3.81 6.58 9.58
CA LYS A 38 -4.42 5.25 9.47
C LYS A 38 -5.16 5.08 8.15
N SER A 39 -6.01 6.02 7.75
CA SER A 39 -6.73 5.96 6.48
C SER A 39 -5.76 5.88 5.29
N ARG A 40 -4.68 6.65 5.29
CA ARG A 40 -3.65 6.57 4.25
C ARG A 40 -2.94 5.21 4.22
N LYS A 41 -2.65 4.60 5.37
CA LYS A 41 -2.10 3.25 5.44
C LYS A 41 -3.07 2.20 4.88
N ASP A 42 -4.36 2.30 5.24
CA ASP A 42 -5.40 1.40 4.74
C ASP A 42 -5.58 1.54 3.22
N THR A 43 -5.53 2.76 2.68
CA THR A 43 -5.49 3.01 1.23
C THR A 43 -4.24 2.43 0.58
N PHE A 44 -3.06 2.57 1.20
CA PHE A 44 -1.82 2.00 0.67
C PHE A 44 -1.90 0.47 0.57
N ALA A 45 -2.39 -0.18 1.63
CA ALA A 45 -2.61 -1.62 1.64
C ALA A 45 -3.62 -2.06 0.58
N THR A 46 -4.68 -1.28 0.36
CA THR A 46 -5.66 -1.53 -0.70
C THR A 46 -5.04 -1.40 -2.09
N ASN A 47 -4.25 -0.34 -2.33
CA ASN A 47 -3.51 -0.18 -3.58
C ASN A 47 -2.57 -1.36 -3.83
N ALA A 48 -1.84 -1.80 -2.81
CA ALA A 48 -0.97 -2.97 -2.89
C ALA A 48 -1.75 -4.27 -3.24
N LYS A 49 -2.97 -4.45 -2.73
CA LYS A 49 -3.87 -5.54 -3.16
C LYS A 49 -4.32 -5.37 -4.61
N ASN A 50 -4.60 -4.14 -5.04
CA ASN A 50 -4.94 -3.86 -6.44
C ASN A 50 -3.76 -4.19 -7.38
N VAL A 51 -2.52 -3.94 -6.96
CA VAL A 51 -1.32 -4.38 -7.70
C VAL A 51 -1.29 -5.91 -7.82
N ILE A 52 -1.55 -6.65 -6.74
CA ILE A 52 -1.63 -8.12 -6.79
C ILE A 52 -2.71 -8.57 -7.77
N ASN A 53 -3.88 -7.94 -7.74
CA ASN A 53 -4.97 -8.25 -8.67
C ASN A 53 -4.60 -7.94 -10.11
N ALA A 54 -3.91 -6.82 -10.36
CA ALA A 54 -3.42 -6.47 -11.68
C ALA A 54 -2.41 -7.49 -12.19
N VAL A 55 -1.43 -7.90 -11.36
CA VAL A 55 -0.49 -8.99 -11.69
C VAL A 55 -1.22 -10.29 -11.96
N ARG A 56 -2.23 -10.64 -11.16
CA ARG A 56 -3.05 -11.85 -11.39
C ARG A 56 -3.72 -11.82 -12.76
N THR A 57 -4.29 -10.68 -13.14
CA THR A 57 -4.89 -10.50 -14.47
C THR A 57 -3.83 -10.55 -15.57
N SER A 58 -2.71 -9.83 -15.43
CA SER A 58 -1.61 -9.82 -16.40
C SER A 58 -0.97 -11.20 -16.59
N MET A 59 -0.88 -12.00 -15.53
CA MET A 59 -0.42 -13.39 -15.60
C MET A 59 -1.40 -14.27 -16.38
N ALA A 60 -2.71 -14.01 -16.25
CA ALA A 60 -3.73 -14.77 -16.97
C ALA A 60 -3.86 -14.35 -18.45
N SER A 61 -3.54 -13.10 -18.80
CA SER A 61 -3.52 -12.60 -20.18
C SER A 61 -2.21 -12.81 -20.92
N GLY A 62 -1.15 -13.28 -20.24
CA GLY A 62 0.17 -13.48 -20.84
C GLY A 62 1.02 -12.19 -20.95
N ASP A 63 0.61 -11.11 -20.29
CA ASP A 63 1.29 -9.80 -20.33
C ASP A 63 2.54 -9.75 -19.43
N VAL A 64 2.70 -10.72 -18.53
CA VAL A 64 3.90 -10.85 -17.71
C VAL A 64 4.95 -11.67 -18.47
N LYS A 65 6.15 -11.12 -18.64
CA LYS A 65 7.20 -11.71 -19.48
C LYS A 65 8.38 -12.24 -18.67
N ASN A 66 8.95 -13.35 -19.12
CA ASN A 66 10.26 -13.85 -18.72
C ASN A 66 11.21 -13.70 -19.90
N GLY A 67 11.93 -12.58 -19.96
CA GLY A 67 12.67 -12.19 -21.17
C GLY A 67 11.72 -11.96 -22.34
N SER A 68 11.83 -12.77 -23.39
CA SER A 68 10.96 -12.70 -24.58
C SER A 68 9.76 -13.66 -24.53
N GLU A 69 9.66 -14.50 -23.49
CA GLU A 69 8.62 -15.51 -23.35
C GLU A 69 7.55 -15.08 -22.33
N GLU A 70 6.39 -15.73 -22.34
CA GLU A 70 5.37 -15.54 -21.31
C GLU A 70 5.81 -16.17 -19.98
N CYS A 71 5.49 -15.50 -18.87
CA CYS A 71 5.75 -16.02 -17.55
C CYS A 71 4.81 -17.18 -17.20
N SER A 72 5.37 -18.29 -16.70
CA SER A 72 4.58 -19.43 -16.24
C SER A 72 4.26 -19.34 -14.75
N TYR A 73 3.13 -19.91 -14.35
CA TYR A 73 2.80 -20.13 -12.94
C TYR A 73 3.78 -21.12 -12.30
N PRO A 74 4.10 -20.97 -11.00
CA PRO A 74 5.07 -21.84 -10.34
C PRO A 74 4.52 -23.26 -10.14
N ALA A 75 5.39 -24.25 -10.35
CA ALA A 75 5.11 -25.64 -10.00
C ALA A 75 4.92 -25.84 -8.50
N ASP A 76 4.35 -26.97 -8.10
CA ASP A 76 4.11 -27.32 -6.71
C ASP A 76 5.37 -27.14 -5.83
N GLY A 77 5.20 -26.47 -4.69
CA GLY A 77 6.28 -26.18 -3.75
C GLY A 77 7.24 -25.06 -4.20
N SER A 78 7.02 -24.45 -5.38
CA SER A 78 7.89 -23.43 -5.95
C SER A 78 7.27 -22.03 -5.91
N ALA A 79 8.10 -21.02 -6.16
CA ALA A 79 7.71 -19.62 -6.24
C ALA A 79 8.22 -18.99 -7.55
N VAL A 80 7.53 -17.95 -8.00
CA VAL A 80 8.00 -17.03 -9.04
C VAL A 80 7.88 -15.59 -8.52
N LYS A 81 8.90 -14.78 -8.80
CA LYS A 81 8.95 -13.37 -8.41
C LYS A 81 8.65 -12.50 -9.62
N ILE A 82 7.58 -11.74 -9.55
CA ILE A 82 7.18 -10.76 -10.55
C ILE A 82 7.72 -9.40 -10.14
N THR A 83 8.54 -8.82 -10.99
CA THR A 83 9.08 -7.47 -10.85
C THR A 83 8.16 -6.50 -11.58
N ILE A 84 7.70 -5.47 -10.88
CA ILE A 84 6.89 -4.41 -11.43
C ILE A 84 7.72 -3.14 -11.32
N THR A 85 8.16 -2.63 -12.46
CA THR A 85 8.90 -1.37 -12.48
C THR A 85 8.00 -0.23 -12.03
N SER A 86 8.58 0.80 -11.44
CA SER A 86 7.84 2.00 -11.06
C SER A 86 7.08 2.67 -12.22
N ASP A 87 7.50 2.45 -13.47
CA ASP A 87 6.77 2.90 -14.66
C ASP A 87 5.59 1.99 -15.00
N ALA A 88 5.76 0.67 -15.01
CA ALA A 88 4.67 -0.28 -15.24
C ALA A 88 3.56 -0.12 -14.18
N LEU A 89 3.93 0.18 -12.93
CA LEU A 89 2.99 0.40 -11.83
C LEU A 89 1.98 1.52 -12.11
N LYS A 90 2.37 2.55 -12.88
CA LYS A 90 1.46 3.64 -13.29
C LYS A 90 0.33 3.14 -14.18
N GLY A 91 0.60 2.14 -15.01
CA GLY A 91 -0.40 1.51 -15.89
C GLY A 91 -1.33 0.55 -15.13
N LEU A 92 -0.83 -0.09 -14.07
CA LEU A 92 -1.58 -1.06 -13.27
C LEU A 92 -2.50 -0.42 -12.22
N LEU A 93 -2.18 0.79 -11.76
CA LEU A 93 -2.96 1.51 -10.75
C LEU A 93 -3.77 2.64 -11.40
N GLU A 94 -5.06 2.42 -11.60
CA GLU A 94 -5.95 3.43 -12.18
C GLU A 94 -6.04 4.72 -11.33
N ARG A 95 -6.08 5.89 -11.99
CA ARG A 95 -6.23 7.26 -11.42
C ARG A 95 -5.21 7.59 -10.32
N GLY A 96 -4.04 8.11 -10.73
CA GLY A 96 -3.02 8.62 -9.80
C GLY A 96 -2.03 7.56 -9.30
N GLY A 97 -1.89 6.45 -10.04
CA GLY A 97 -0.97 5.33 -9.75
C GLY A 97 0.52 5.66 -9.75
N ASP A 98 0.90 6.89 -10.11
CA ASP A 98 2.28 7.36 -10.00
C ASP A 98 2.72 7.59 -8.55
N LYS A 99 1.78 7.75 -7.62
CA LYS A 99 2.06 8.08 -6.22
C LYS A 99 1.26 7.24 -5.24
N SER A 100 1.88 7.02 -4.08
CA SER A 100 1.24 6.43 -2.92
C SER A 100 0.19 7.36 -2.30
N SER A 101 -0.61 6.83 -1.38
CA SER A 101 -1.53 7.61 -0.52
C SER A 101 -0.83 8.67 0.35
N PHE A 102 0.50 8.67 0.40
CA PHE A 102 1.34 9.68 1.06
C PHE A 102 1.91 10.71 0.08
N GLY A 103 1.55 10.66 -1.20
CA GLY A 103 1.96 11.61 -2.22
C GLY A 103 3.40 11.45 -2.69
N ARG A 104 3.98 10.24 -2.52
CA ARG A 104 5.35 9.91 -2.91
C ARG A 104 5.32 8.90 -4.05
N ALA A 105 6.23 9.02 -5.01
CA ALA A 105 6.32 8.04 -6.09
C ALA A 105 6.70 6.67 -5.54
N TYR A 106 6.20 5.60 -6.15
CA TYR A 106 6.58 4.24 -5.80
C TYR A 106 8.02 3.93 -6.23
N ASN A 107 8.67 3.02 -5.50
CA ASN A 107 9.85 2.31 -5.98
C ASN A 107 9.40 1.09 -6.79
N ASP A 108 10.37 0.39 -7.40
CA ASP A 108 10.09 -0.92 -7.98
C ASP A 108 9.49 -1.85 -6.93
N SER A 109 8.46 -2.57 -7.35
CA SER A 109 7.62 -3.39 -6.48
C SER A 109 7.70 -4.84 -6.93
N TYR A 110 7.48 -5.75 -5.98
CA TYR A 110 7.64 -7.17 -6.24
C TYR A 110 6.44 -7.94 -5.71
N VAL A 111 5.90 -8.82 -6.55
CA VAL A 111 4.88 -9.79 -6.16
C VAL A 111 5.49 -11.17 -6.25
N ILE A 112 5.33 -12.00 -5.21
CA ILE A 112 5.69 -13.40 -5.26
C ILE A 112 4.41 -14.22 -5.33
N ILE A 113 4.35 -15.10 -6.33
CA ILE A 113 3.32 -16.13 -6.47
C ILE A 113 3.96 -17.41 -5.95
N TYR A 114 3.34 -18.03 -4.95
CA TYR A 114 3.81 -19.28 -4.36
C TYR A 114 2.75 -20.36 -4.53
N ASN A 115 3.14 -21.51 -5.05
CA ASN A 115 2.28 -22.68 -5.11
C ASN A 115 2.59 -23.60 -3.92
N LYS A 116 1.66 -23.69 -2.98
CA LYS A 116 1.77 -24.57 -1.79
C LYS A 116 1.45 -26.04 -2.10
N GLY A 117 0.92 -26.31 -3.30
CA GLY A 117 0.48 -27.61 -3.78
C GLY A 117 -0.90 -27.52 -4.43
N GLY A 118 -1.06 -28.12 -5.60
CA GLY A 118 -2.29 -28.12 -6.38
C GLY A 118 -2.55 -26.80 -7.11
N ASP A 119 -3.81 -26.53 -7.47
CA ASP A 119 -4.17 -25.39 -8.35
C ASP A 119 -4.41 -24.06 -7.61
N LYS A 120 -3.88 -23.90 -6.39
CA LYS A 120 -4.08 -22.70 -5.57
C LYS A 120 -2.78 -21.95 -5.33
N PHE A 121 -2.79 -20.67 -5.69
CA PHE A 121 -1.65 -19.79 -5.53
C PHE A 121 -1.84 -18.80 -4.37
N ASP A 122 -0.83 -18.70 -3.53
CA ASP A 122 -0.70 -17.65 -2.53
C ASP A 122 0.09 -16.47 -3.13
N TYR A 123 -0.41 -15.25 -2.91
CA TYR A 123 0.22 -14.03 -3.39
C TYR A 123 0.82 -13.24 -2.23
N TYR A 124 2.04 -12.78 -2.42
CA TYR A 124 2.77 -11.95 -1.46
C TYR A 124 3.26 -10.70 -2.17
N ILE A 125 3.26 -9.56 -1.49
CA ILE A 125 3.76 -8.31 -2.07
C ILE A 125 4.78 -7.64 -1.16
N ALA A 126 5.80 -7.06 -1.77
CA ALA A 126 6.66 -6.05 -1.18
C ALA A 126 6.63 -4.80 -2.07
N ILE A 127 6.24 -3.69 -1.48
CA ILE A 127 6.01 -2.42 -2.19
C ILE A 127 6.30 -1.26 -1.24
N THR A 128 7.13 -0.33 -1.70
CA THR A 128 7.51 0.87 -0.95
C THR A 128 7.45 2.10 -1.84
N ASP A 129 7.32 3.26 -1.23
CA ASP A 129 7.47 4.56 -1.90
C ASP A 129 8.82 5.21 -1.60
N LYS A 130 9.16 6.24 -2.39
CA LYS A 130 10.40 7.02 -2.23
C LYS A 130 10.48 7.78 -0.90
N GLY A 131 9.38 7.89 -0.17
CA GLY A 131 9.35 8.44 1.18
C GLY A 131 9.64 7.40 2.27
N GLY A 132 9.93 6.15 1.91
CA GLY A 132 10.14 5.08 2.87
C GLY A 132 8.85 4.59 3.51
N ASN A 133 7.67 4.85 2.93
CA ASN A 133 6.41 4.26 3.37
C ASN A 133 6.12 2.97 2.60
N GLY A 134 5.51 1.99 3.26
CA GLY A 134 5.08 0.75 2.61
C GLY A 134 5.45 -0.49 3.39
N VAL A 135 5.56 -1.60 2.67
CA VAL A 135 5.83 -2.94 3.19
C VAL A 135 7.02 -3.54 2.44
N ALA A 136 8.18 -3.56 3.11
CA ALA A 136 9.43 -4.02 2.50
C ALA A 136 9.65 -5.53 2.64
N THR A 137 8.91 -6.20 3.52
CA THR A 137 8.95 -7.65 3.69
C THR A 137 7.76 -8.26 2.97
N PHE A 138 7.99 -9.29 2.15
CA PHE A 138 6.93 -9.98 1.42
C PHE A 138 5.81 -10.42 2.36
N THR A 139 4.65 -9.76 2.23
CA THR A 139 3.50 -9.97 3.09
C THR A 139 2.38 -10.57 2.26
N LYS A 140 1.77 -11.65 2.77
CA LYS A 140 0.68 -12.34 2.11
C LYS A 140 -0.53 -11.43 1.91
N GLU A 141 -1.18 -11.52 0.76
CA GLU A 141 -2.37 -10.73 0.40
C GLU A 141 -3.46 -10.78 1.50
N SER A 142 -3.71 -11.96 2.06
CA SER A 142 -4.73 -12.17 3.11
C SER A 142 -4.36 -11.50 4.44
N ALA A 143 -3.07 -11.33 4.73
CA ALA A 143 -2.57 -10.68 5.93
C ALA A 143 -2.32 -9.18 5.73
N LEU A 144 -2.34 -8.70 4.48
CA LEU A 144 -2.00 -7.32 4.14
C LEU A 144 -3.10 -6.35 4.59
N THR A 145 -2.76 -5.48 5.52
CA THR A 145 -3.62 -4.43 6.08
C THR A 145 -2.82 -3.15 6.31
N GLY A 146 -3.47 -2.05 6.68
CA GLY A 146 -2.77 -0.81 7.05
C GLY A 146 -1.77 -0.98 8.20
N SER A 147 -1.94 -1.99 9.06
CA SER A 147 -1.00 -2.27 10.16
C SER A 147 0.40 -2.69 9.67
N ASN A 148 0.49 -3.32 8.50
CA ASN A 148 1.75 -3.75 7.89
C ASN A 148 2.52 -2.58 7.26
N ILE A 149 1.85 -1.45 7.04
CA ILE A 149 2.43 -0.28 6.36
C ILE A 149 3.27 0.53 7.36
N LYS A 150 4.59 0.49 7.16
CA LYS A 150 5.56 1.33 7.86
C LYS A 150 5.56 2.73 7.25
N LEU A 151 5.83 3.74 8.06
CA LEU A 151 5.92 5.14 7.63
C LEU A 151 7.35 5.64 7.78
N GLY A 152 7.92 6.25 6.75
CA GLY A 152 9.25 6.87 6.76
C GLY A 152 10.44 5.93 6.94
N ASN A 153 10.23 4.67 7.31
CA ASN A 153 11.30 3.70 7.60
C ASN A 153 10.87 2.26 7.25
N ALA A 154 10.25 2.07 6.10
CA ALA A 154 9.98 0.73 5.56
C ALA A 154 11.27 -0.07 5.32
N GLY A 155 12.36 0.63 5.00
CA GLY A 155 13.63 0.04 4.60
C GLY A 155 13.62 -0.45 3.16
N ASN A 156 14.70 -1.11 2.75
CA ASN A 156 14.79 -1.74 1.44
C ASN A 156 14.02 -3.06 1.42
N ILE A 157 13.47 -3.41 0.24
CA ILE A 157 12.75 -4.66 0.06
C ILE A 157 13.68 -5.83 0.39
N THR A 158 13.20 -6.75 1.23
CA THR A 158 14.01 -7.83 1.78
C THR A 158 14.41 -8.81 0.67
N GLY A 159 15.68 -9.20 0.62
CA GLY A 159 16.19 -10.21 -0.32
C GLY A 159 15.78 -11.65 0.01
N THR A 160 14.87 -11.85 0.96
CA THR A 160 14.39 -13.17 1.38
C THR A 160 12.88 -13.22 1.38
N PHE A 161 12.35 -14.39 1.05
CA PHE A 161 10.93 -14.72 1.03
C PHE A 161 10.71 -15.96 1.87
N LYS A 162 9.77 -15.92 2.81
CA LYS A 162 9.41 -17.06 3.65
C LYS A 162 7.94 -17.41 3.41
N PRO A 163 7.62 -18.47 2.66
CA PRO A 163 6.24 -18.88 2.44
C PRO A 163 5.60 -19.38 3.75
N ASP A 164 4.29 -19.16 3.89
CA ASP A 164 3.53 -19.56 5.08
C ASP A 164 3.58 -21.08 5.31
N GLY A 165 4.11 -21.47 6.48
CA GLY A 165 4.27 -22.86 6.87
C GLY A 165 5.60 -23.50 6.44
N SER A 166 6.50 -22.75 5.81
CA SER A 166 7.91 -23.15 5.64
C SER A 166 8.73 -22.68 6.83
N GLU A 167 9.63 -23.52 7.34
CA GLU A 167 10.61 -23.10 8.35
C GLU A 167 11.75 -22.27 7.70
N ASN A 168 12.03 -22.54 6.43
CA ASN A 168 13.14 -21.98 5.67
C ASN A 168 12.73 -20.76 4.85
N ALA A 169 13.54 -19.71 4.94
CA ALA A 169 13.46 -18.56 4.05
C ALA A 169 14.26 -18.83 2.77
N LEU A 170 13.69 -18.47 1.63
CA LEU A 170 14.30 -18.55 0.31
C LEU A 170 14.95 -17.21 -0.04
N ALA A 171 16.16 -17.21 -0.57
CA ALA A 171 16.74 -16.00 -1.16
C ALA A 171 15.97 -15.65 -2.44
N THR A 172 15.51 -14.41 -2.57
CA THR A 172 14.72 -13.96 -3.74
C THR A 172 15.54 -13.85 -5.02
N SER A 173 16.87 -13.97 -4.92
CA SER A 173 17.80 -14.17 -6.04
C SER A 173 17.71 -15.57 -6.64
N ASN A 174 17.25 -16.56 -5.87
CA ASN A 174 17.18 -17.96 -6.28
C ASN A 174 15.75 -18.36 -6.73
N ILE A 175 14.83 -17.39 -6.73
CA ILE A 175 13.46 -17.55 -7.21
C ILE A 175 13.44 -17.08 -8.67
N SER A 176 12.78 -17.83 -9.55
CA SER A 176 12.61 -17.43 -10.95
C SER A 176 11.96 -16.04 -11.03
N THR A 177 12.39 -15.23 -12.02
CA THR A 177 11.97 -13.84 -12.11
C THR A 177 11.27 -13.55 -13.42
N CYS A 178 10.11 -12.92 -13.35
CA CYS A 178 9.42 -12.34 -14.50
C CYS A 178 9.21 -10.85 -14.28
N THR A 179 8.87 -10.12 -15.34
CA THR A 179 8.67 -8.68 -15.31
C THR A 179 7.33 -8.34 -15.95
N VAL A 180 6.60 -7.40 -15.36
CA VAL A 180 5.46 -6.77 -16.03
C VAL A 180 6.00 -5.66 -16.92
N SER A 181 5.82 -5.82 -18.23
CA SER A 181 6.15 -4.81 -19.24
C SER A 181 5.04 -3.78 -19.39
#